data_AF-A0A846PCI1-F1
#
_entry.id   AF-A0A846PCI1-F1
#
_cell.length_a   1.000
_cell.length_b   1.000
_cell.length_c   1.000
_cell.angle_alpha   90.00
_cell.angle_beta   90.00
_cell.angle_gamma   90.00
#
_symmetry.space_group_name_H-M   'P 1'
#
loop_
_entity.id
_entity.type
_entity.pdbx_description
1 polymer ?
#
loop_
_entity_poly.entity_id
_entity_poly.type
_entity_poly.pdbx_seq_one_letter_code
_entity_poly.pdbx_strand_id
1 'polypeptide(L)' 'SIQSTLIYINIEQAMFKTYDDQFITKVAHTPEEACKLREVGFAKFDDFDGVHLYSKRK' A
#
# COMPACT_ATOMS: atom_id res chain seq x y z
N SER A 1 -26.13 -28.63 -9.62
CA SER A 1 -24.87 -28.43 -8.85
C SER A 1 -23.84 -27.54 -9.58
N ILE A 2 -24.27 -26.52 -10.34
CA ILE A 2 -23.36 -25.58 -11.04
C ILE A 2 -23.40 -24.18 -10.42
N GLN A 3 -24.53 -23.79 -9.81
CA GLN A 3 -24.70 -22.48 -9.18
C GLN A 3 -23.72 -22.23 -8.02
N SER A 4 -23.46 -23.24 -7.18
CA SER A 4 -22.53 -23.11 -6.06
C SER A 4 -21.10 -22.83 -6.52
N THR A 5 -20.66 -23.49 -7.59
CA THR A 5 -19.33 -23.28 -8.18
C THR A 5 -19.21 -21.88 -8.77
N LEU A 6 -20.23 -21.37 -9.46
CA LEU A 6 -20.24 -20.01 -10.00
C LEU A 6 -20.20 -18.94 -8.90
N ILE A 7 -20.92 -19.15 -7.79
CA ILE A 7 -20.87 -18.26 -6.62
C ILE A 7 -19.45 -18.23 -6.03
N TYR A 8 -18.81 -19.40 -5.89
CA TYR A 8 -17.45 -19.52 -5.35
C TYR A 8 -16.41 -18.84 -6.27
N ILE A 9 -16.50 -19.03 -7.59
CA ILE A 9 -15.63 -18.36 -8.57
C ILE A 9 -15.77 -16.83 -8.47
N ASN A 10 -16.98 -16.31 -8.31
CA ASN A 10 -17.20 -14.86 -8.21
C ASN A 10 -16.64 -14.27 -6.91
N ILE A 11 -16.75 -15.00 -5.79
CA ILE A 11 -16.16 -14.58 -4.51
C ILE A 11 -14.63 -14.62 -4.61
N GLU A 12 -14.07 -15.69 -5.18
CA GLU A 12 -12.64 -15.79 -5.43
C GLU A 12 -12.18 -14.64 -6.33
N GLN A 13 -12.81 -14.36 -7.46
CA GLN A 13 -12.44 -13.23 -8.32
C GLN A 13 -12.57 -11.86 -7.64
N ALA A 14 -13.54 -11.69 -6.74
CA ALA A 14 -13.69 -10.45 -5.96
C ALA A 14 -12.61 -10.30 -4.88
N MET A 15 -12.15 -11.41 -4.28
CA MET A 15 -11.11 -11.47 -3.25
C MET A 15 -9.68 -11.46 -3.85
N PHE A 16 -9.52 -12.10 -5.01
CA PHE A 16 -8.31 -12.17 -5.83
C PHE A 16 -8.28 -11.07 -6.91
N LYS A 17 -9.12 -10.03 -6.80
CA LYS A 17 -8.70 -8.73 -7.31
C LYS A 17 -7.40 -8.43 -6.59
N THR A 18 -6.29 -8.73 -7.26
CA THR A 18 -4.95 -8.34 -6.88
C THR A 18 -5.08 -6.93 -6.34
N TYR A 19 -5.00 -6.81 -5.02
CA TYR A 19 -4.73 -5.52 -4.41
C TYR A 19 -3.51 -5.05 -5.18
N ASP A 20 -3.68 -3.96 -5.92
CA ASP A 20 -2.60 -3.40 -6.70
C ASP A 20 -1.61 -2.89 -5.65
N ASP A 21 -0.78 -3.79 -5.13
CA ASP A 21 0.21 -3.56 -4.07
C ASP A 21 1.40 -2.76 -4.65
N GLN A 22 1.09 -1.87 -5.58
CA GLN A 22 2.01 -0.90 -6.11
C GLN A 22 2.02 0.28 -5.14
N PHE A 23 3.15 0.44 -4.49
CA PHE A 23 3.42 1.58 -3.65
C PHE A 23 4.36 2.53 -4.36
N ILE A 24 4.17 3.83 -4.13
CA ILE A 24 5.21 4.83 -4.33
C ILE A 24 5.96 4.91 -3.01
N THR A 25 7.27 4.70 -3.03
CA THR A 25 8.13 4.79 -1.84
C THR A 25 9.00 6.04 -1.90
N LYS A 26 9.21 6.68 -0.74
CA LYS A 26 10.09 7.84 -0.59
C LYS A 26 10.86 7.74 0.74
N VAL A 27 11.97 8.47 0.82
CA VAL A 27 12.80 8.57 2.02
C VAL A 27 12.76 10.00 2.55
N ALA A 28 12.96 10.16 3.86
CA ALA A 28 13.22 11.44 4.49
C ALA A 28 14.44 11.32 5.41
N HIS A 29 15.36 12.28 5.29
CA HIS A 29 16.55 12.41 6.13
C HIS A 29 16.38 13.53 7.18
N THR A 30 15.37 14.38 7.02
CA THR A 30 15.07 15.48 7.94
C THR A 30 13.61 15.47 8.38
N PRO A 31 13.29 16.06 9.55
CA PRO A 31 11.91 16.22 10.00
C PRO A 31 11.04 17.00 8.99
N GLU A 32 11.63 17.96 8.29
CA GLU A 32 10.90 18.81 7.35
C GLU A 32 10.51 18.05 6.07
N GLU A 33 11.36 17.16 5.57
CA GLU A 33 11.01 16.22 4.50
C GLU A 33 9.91 15.25 4.94
N ALA A 34 10.00 14.72 6.16
CA ALA A 34 8.99 13.85 6.74
C ALA A 34 7.61 14.52 6.83
N CYS A 35 7.56 15.80 7.23
CA CYS A 35 6.32 16.59 7.24
C CYS A 35 5.72 16.73 5.83
N LYS A 36 6.54 17.11 4.83
CA LYS A 36 6.08 17.24 3.44
C LYS A 36 5.50 15.92 2.90
N LEU A 37 6.15 14.79 3.18
CA LEU A 37 5.65 13.47 2.79
C LEU A 37 4.32 13.13 3.47
N ARG A 38 4.18 13.49 4.75
CA ARG A 38 2.93 13.28 5.48
C ARG A 38 1.77 14.08 4.90
N GLU A 39 2.01 15.35 4.56
CA GLU A 39 1.01 16.26 3.98
C GLU A 39 0.47 15.77 2.62
N VAL A 40 1.33 15.15 1.80
CA VAL A 40 0.91 14.60 0.49
C VAL A 40 0.39 13.15 0.58
N GLY A 41 0.21 12.63 1.79
CA GLY A 41 -0.48 11.36 2.06
C GLY A 41 0.41 10.12 2.05
N PHE A 42 1.72 10.26 2.22
CA PHE A 42 2.57 9.10 2.51
C PHE A 42 2.51 8.74 4.00
N ALA A 43 2.69 7.46 4.30
CA ALA A 43 2.79 6.93 5.66
C ALA A 43 4.19 6.35 5.91
N LYS A 44 4.77 6.64 7.08
CA LYS A 44 6.02 6.01 7.50
C LYS A 44 5.74 4.53 7.76
N PHE A 45 6.54 3.63 7.20
CA PHE A 45 6.44 2.20 7.46
C PHE A 45 7.69 1.62 8.15
N ASP A 46 8.83 2.31 8.06
CA ASP A 46 10.08 1.84 8.66
C ASP A 46 11.09 2.98 8.90
N ASP A 47 12.15 2.69 9.64
CA ASP A 47 13.35 3.50 9.74
C ASP A 47 14.62 2.64 9.76
N PHE A 48 15.64 3.08 9.04
CA PHE A 48 16.91 2.39 8.96
C PHE A 48 18.05 3.40 8.89
N ASP A 49 19.02 3.27 9.79
CA ASP A 49 20.21 4.15 9.86
C ASP A 49 19.87 5.66 9.91
N GLY A 50 18.84 6.01 10.69
CA GLY A 50 18.37 7.40 10.83
C GLY A 50 17.59 7.94 9.62
N VAL A 51 17.34 7.13 8.59
CA VAL A 51 16.52 7.48 7.43
C VAL A 51 15.11 6.91 7.61
N HIS A 52 14.09 7.75 7.42
CA HIS A 52 12.70 7.31 7.51
C HIS A 52 12.17 6.90 6.14
N LEU A 53 11.53 5.73 6.07
CA LEU A 53 10.96 5.16 4.86
C LEU A 53 9.44 5.35 4.83
N TYR A 54 8.93 5.85 3.71
CA TYR A 54 7.53 6.22 3.52
C TYR A 54 6.93 5.51 2.31
N SER A 55 5.66 5.16 2.38
CA SER A 55 4.90 4.60 1.25
C SER A 55 3.54 5.25 1.09
N LYS A 56 3.05 5.28 -0.15
CA LYS A 56 1.68 5.66 -0.51
C LYS A 56 1.19 4.67 -1.56
N ARG A 57 -0.02 4.13 -1.41
CA ARG A 57 -0.63 3.27 -2.44
C ARG A 57 -0.82 4.06 -3.74
N LYS A 58 -0.54 3.42 -4.88
CA LYS A 58 -0.87 4.00 -6.20
C LYS A 58 -2.37 4.18 -6.36
#